data_AF-A0A318KNH7-F1
#
_entry.id   AF-A0A318KNH7-F1
#
_cell.length_a   1.000
_cell.length_b   1.000
_cell.length_c   1.000
_cell.angle_alpha   90.00
_cell.angle_beta   90.00
_cell.angle_gamma   90.00
#
_symmetry.space_group_name_H-M   'P 1'
#
loop_
_entity.id
_entity.type
_entity.pdbx_description
1 polymer ?
#
loop_
_entity_poly.entity_id
_entity_poly.type
_entity_poly.pdbx_seq_one_letter_code
_entity_poly.pdbx_strand_id
1 'polypeptide(L)'
;MKRTISIIFIILMIVSACNVEKYPEAAMNRESLQTDDSENSATSGVFKSQEESQMIEESQNAIGALSPEEALDYMKKTENLVIIDVAAAKWYNKNHFVGAINIPIEELNSEEEDAFYMDIPTDRPVLMHCRLGMIVPEAYERMRELRPDIPEISYIDGSPLFDDYNEWLSKQ
;
A
#
# COMPACT_ATOMS: atom_id res chain seq x y z
N MET A 1 10.58 48.56 7.07
CA MET A 1 9.43 49.50 7.13
C MET A 1 8.17 48.69 6.83
N LYS A 2 7.24 48.67 7.78
CA LYS A 2 6.07 47.78 7.85
C LYS A 2 5.04 48.14 6.78
N ARG A 3 4.45 47.15 6.08
CA ARG A 3 3.09 47.25 5.55
C ARG A 3 2.39 45.89 5.62
N THR A 4 1.81 45.63 6.79
CA THR A 4 0.76 44.64 7.01
C THR A 4 -0.50 45.12 6.29
N ILE A 5 -0.96 44.38 5.29
CA ILE A 5 -2.31 44.53 4.72
C ILE A 5 -3.14 43.38 5.25
N SER A 6 -3.87 43.69 6.32
CA SER A 6 -4.97 42.91 6.85
C SER A 6 -6.18 43.22 5.98
N ILE A 7 -6.66 42.24 5.21
CA ILE A 7 -7.97 42.32 4.56
C ILE A 7 -8.83 41.17 5.08
N ILE A 8 -9.72 41.62 5.96
CA ILE A 8 -10.96 41.07 6.45
C ILE A 8 -11.66 40.09 5.49
N PHE A 9 -11.94 38.91 6.04
CA PHE A 9 -13.10 38.04 5.84
C PHE A 9 -14.22 38.56 4.91
N ILE A 10 -14.40 37.92 3.76
CA ILE A 10 -15.72 37.75 3.14
C ILE A 10 -15.95 36.26 2.94
N ILE A 11 -16.73 35.72 3.89
CA ILE A 11 -17.38 34.41 3.80
C ILE A 11 -18.41 34.51 2.68
N LEU A 12 -18.19 33.79 1.58
CA LEU A 12 -19.23 33.47 0.62
C LEU A 12 -19.49 31.96 0.68
N MET A 13 -20.41 31.59 1.57
CA MET A 13 -21.07 30.30 1.61
C MET A 13 -21.82 30.07 0.30
N ILE A 14 -21.25 29.24 -0.59
CA ILE A 14 -22.03 28.65 -1.67
C ILE A 14 -22.43 27.25 -1.20
N VAL A 15 -23.63 27.18 -0.64
CA VAL A 15 -24.31 25.93 -0.31
C VAL A 15 -24.76 25.31 -1.63
N SER A 16 -24.06 24.28 -2.10
CA SER A 16 -24.54 23.45 -3.21
C SER A 16 -25.25 22.24 -2.64
N ALA A 17 -26.58 22.28 -2.63
CA ALA A 17 -27.42 21.17 -2.23
C ALA A 17 -27.71 20.25 -3.44
N CYS A 18 -27.67 18.95 -3.14
CA CYS A 18 -28.35 17.84 -3.81
C CYS A 18 -27.91 17.46 -5.24
N ASN A 19 -27.28 16.28 -5.36
CA ASN A 19 -27.95 15.20 -6.11
C ASN A 19 -27.46 13.82 -5.66
N VAL A 20 -28.38 13.07 -5.05
CA VAL A 20 -28.34 11.62 -4.82
C VAL A 20 -29.15 10.99 -5.93
N GLU A 21 -28.51 10.25 -6.84
CA GLU A 21 -29.15 9.19 -7.62
C GLU A 21 -28.15 8.03 -7.75
N LYS A 22 -28.35 6.99 -6.95
CA LYS A 22 -29.03 5.72 -7.30
C LYS A 22 -28.07 4.69 -7.90
N TYR A 23 -27.59 3.81 -7.04
CA TYR A 23 -27.11 2.48 -7.43
C TYR A 23 -28.31 1.60 -7.84
N PRO A 24 -28.23 0.86 -8.95
CA PRO A 24 -29.19 -0.20 -9.22
C PRO A 24 -28.78 -1.52 -8.53
N GLU A 25 -29.62 -1.96 -7.59
CA GLU A 25 -29.76 -3.35 -7.15
C GLU A 25 -30.66 -4.11 -8.13
N ALA A 26 -30.23 -5.29 -8.60
CA ALA A 26 -31.03 -6.44 -9.07
C ALA A 26 -30.10 -7.38 -9.87
N ALA A 27 -30.15 -8.71 -9.83
CA ALA A 27 -31.01 -9.62 -9.10
C ALA A 27 -30.36 -11.01 -9.09
N MET A 28 -30.63 -11.71 -8.00
CA MET A 28 -30.60 -13.15 -7.78
C MET A 28 -31.14 -13.99 -8.95
N ASN A 29 -30.44 -15.06 -9.30
CA ASN A 29 -31.04 -16.35 -9.66
C ASN A 29 -30.07 -17.52 -9.41
N ARG A 30 -30.70 -18.67 -9.19
CA ARG A 30 -30.30 -19.86 -8.44
C ARG A 30 -30.42 -21.06 -9.38
N GLU A 31 -29.79 -22.18 -9.00
CA GLU A 31 -29.87 -23.53 -9.60
C GLU A 31 -29.00 -23.73 -10.87
N SER A 32 -28.29 -24.84 -11.10
CA SER A 32 -28.42 -26.22 -10.60
C SER A 32 -27.14 -27.07 -10.84
N LEU A 33 -26.99 -28.09 -9.99
CA LEU A 33 -26.44 -29.45 -10.19
C LEU A 33 -25.19 -29.74 -11.06
N GLN A 34 -24.18 -30.28 -10.36
CA GLN A 34 -23.41 -31.54 -10.60
C GLN A 34 -23.52 -32.21 -11.98
N THR A 35 -22.38 -32.62 -12.57
CA THR A 35 -21.81 -34.00 -12.49
C THR A 35 -20.62 -34.17 -13.46
N ASP A 36 -19.59 -34.87 -12.95
CA ASP A 36 -18.78 -35.93 -13.56
C ASP A 36 -17.92 -35.71 -14.82
N ASP A 37 -16.61 -35.80 -14.56
CA ASP A 37 -15.64 -36.81 -15.03
C ASP A 37 -15.27 -37.05 -16.51
N SER A 38 -13.94 -37.23 -16.66
CA SER A 38 -13.19 -38.02 -17.67
C SER A 38 -13.18 -37.49 -19.11
N GLU A 39 -12.15 -37.66 -19.93
CA GLU A 39 -10.75 -38.08 -19.80
C GLU A 39 -10.11 -37.93 -21.20
N ASN A 40 -8.81 -37.62 -21.20
CA ASN A 40 -7.79 -38.18 -22.10
C ASN A 40 -7.55 -37.63 -23.53
N SER A 41 -6.24 -37.58 -23.82
CA SER A 41 -5.57 -37.83 -25.11
C SER A 41 -5.60 -36.73 -26.18
N ALA A 42 -4.52 -36.41 -26.90
CA ALA A 42 -3.14 -36.89 -26.90
C ALA A 42 -2.37 -36.06 -27.95
N THR A 43 -1.13 -35.67 -27.61
CA THR A 43 0.08 -35.51 -28.47
C THR A 43 -0.03 -34.91 -29.89
N SER A 44 0.78 -33.88 -30.19
CA SER A 44 1.99 -34.01 -31.06
C SER A 44 2.72 -32.65 -31.22
N GLY A 45 4.02 -32.58 -30.93
CA GLY A 45 5.04 -32.27 -31.96
C GLY A 45 5.70 -30.90 -31.76
N VAL A 46 6.79 -30.76 -31.00
CA VAL A 46 8.23 -30.84 -31.40
C VAL A 46 8.83 -29.54 -32.01
N PHE A 47 9.81 -29.00 -31.26
CA PHE A 47 10.96 -28.13 -31.62
C PHE A 47 10.66 -26.68 -32.09
N LYS A 48 11.36 -25.64 -31.64
CA LYS A 48 12.83 -25.53 -31.48
C LYS A 48 13.21 -24.34 -30.58
N SER A 49 14.30 -24.55 -29.85
CA SER A 49 15.13 -23.60 -29.10
C SER A 49 15.29 -22.22 -29.75
N GLN A 50 15.18 -21.15 -28.94
CA GLN A 50 16.12 -20.02 -28.99
C GLN A 50 16.35 -19.52 -27.55
N GLU A 51 17.60 -19.65 -27.11
CA GLU A 51 18.23 -18.69 -26.22
C GLU A 51 18.09 -17.30 -26.86
N GLU A 52 17.37 -16.40 -26.19
CA GLU A 52 17.48 -14.98 -26.43
C GLU A 52 17.62 -14.31 -25.06
N SER A 53 18.81 -13.76 -24.82
CA SER A 53 19.12 -12.95 -23.65
C SER A 53 18.19 -11.73 -23.64
N GLN A 54 17.23 -11.69 -22.71
CA GLN A 54 16.42 -10.52 -22.45
C GLN A 54 16.21 -10.39 -20.93
N MET A 55 16.73 -9.27 -20.42
CA MET A 55 16.44 -8.59 -19.16
C MET A 55 15.81 -9.44 -18.06
N ILE A 56 16.56 -9.68 -16.98
CA ILE A 56 15.93 -9.87 -15.68
C ILE A 56 15.21 -8.54 -15.42
N GLU A 57 13.94 -8.44 -15.82
CA GLU A 57 13.03 -7.59 -15.07
C GLU A 57 13.09 -8.16 -13.66
N GLU A 58 13.76 -7.44 -12.76
CA GLU A 58 13.71 -7.74 -11.35
C GLU A 58 12.26 -7.56 -10.95
N SER A 59 11.49 -8.66 -11.02
CA SER A 59 10.14 -8.69 -10.50
C SER A 59 10.28 -8.42 -9.01
N GLN A 60 9.94 -7.20 -8.59
CA GLN A 60 9.84 -6.79 -7.20
C GLN A 60 9.32 -7.96 -6.34
N ASN A 61 10.04 -8.31 -5.27
CA ASN A 61 9.60 -9.33 -4.33
C ASN A 61 8.40 -8.81 -3.51
N ALA A 62 7.19 -9.06 -4.01
CA ALA A 62 5.95 -8.64 -3.37
C ALA A 62 5.51 -9.70 -2.35
N ILE A 63 5.95 -9.55 -1.09
CA ILE A 63 5.56 -10.45 0.01
C ILE A 63 4.06 -10.35 0.31
N GLY A 64 3.49 -9.14 0.18
CA GLY A 64 2.09 -8.87 0.48
C GLY A 64 1.83 -8.65 1.97
N ALA A 65 0.68 -9.13 2.43
CA ALA A 65 0.21 -8.99 3.81
C ALA A 65 1.10 -9.78 4.78
N LEU A 66 1.44 -9.13 5.89
CA LEU A 66 2.02 -9.76 7.08
C LEU A 66 1.11 -9.50 8.27
N SER A 67 0.90 -10.49 9.12
CA SER A 67 0.28 -10.25 10.43
C SER A 67 1.12 -9.26 11.26
N PRO A 68 0.57 -8.60 12.29
CA PRO A 68 1.36 -7.74 13.17
C PRO A 68 2.59 -8.42 13.78
N GLU A 69 2.47 -9.70 14.15
CA GLU A 69 3.56 -10.49 14.70
C GLU A 69 4.59 -10.86 13.65
N GLU A 70 4.16 -11.27 12.44
CA GLU A 70 5.05 -11.57 11.32
C GLU A 70 5.82 -10.33 10.87
N ALA A 71 5.14 -9.17 10.82
CA ALA A 71 5.75 -7.89 10.50
C ALA A 71 6.80 -7.50 11.55
N LEU A 72 6.49 -7.64 12.85
CA LEU A 72 7.46 -7.37 13.90
C LEU A 72 8.70 -8.27 13.75
N ASP A 73 8.51 -9.55 13.46
CA ASP A 73 9.60 -10.50 13.25
C ASP A 73 10.42 -10.17 12.00
N TYR A 74 9.76 -9.75 10.92
CA TYR A 74 10.39 -9.29 9.68
C TYR A 74 11.22 -8.03 9.93
N MET A 75 10.65 -7.01 10.57
CA MET A 75 11.34 -5.74 10.90
C MET A 75 12.61 -5.95 11.74
N LYS A 76 12.64 -6.99 12.58
CA LYS A 76 13.81 -7.33 13.41
C LYS A 76 14.96 -7.99 12.65
N LYS A 77 14.66 -8.62 11.51
CA LYS A 77 15.60 -9.42 10.71
C LYS A 77 16.03 -8.71 9.43
N THR A 78 15.23 -7.76 8.96
CA THR A 78 15.45 -7.04 7.71
C THR A 78 16.31 -5.80 7.95
N GLU A 79 17.54 -5.84 7.44
CA GLU A 79 18.45 -4.70 7.47
C GLU A 79 18.01 -3.61 6.48
N ASN A 80 18.30 -2.35 6.82
CA ASN A 80 18.01 -1.18 5.97
C ASN A 80 16.54 -1.03 5.55
N LEU A 81 15.59 -1.56 6.33
CA LEU A 81 14.16 -1.47 6.06
C LEU A 81 13.65 -0.02 6.09
N VAL A 82 12.88 0.36 5.08
CA VAL A 82 12.07 1.59 5.08
C VAL A 82 10.68 1.26 5.59
N ILE A 83 10.24 1.95 6.64
CA ILE A 83 8.90 1.80 7.20
C ILE A 83 8.08 3.02 6.80
N ILE A 84 6.92 2.80 6.17
CA ILE A 84 6.02 3.86 5.71
C ILE A 84 4.70 3.75 6.48
N ASP A 85 4.35 4.81 7.23
CA ASP A 85 3.03 4.97 7.84
C ASP A 85 2.13 5.79 6.93
N VAL A 86 1.10 5.17 6.37
CA VAL A 86 0.14 5.85 5.49
C VAL A 86 -1.02 6.52 6.23
N ALA A 87 -1.08 6.42 7.56
CA ALA A 87 -2.15 7.01 8.34
C ALA A 87 -2.07 8.55 8.39
N ALA A 88 -3.22 9.18 8.59
CA ALA A 88 -3.35 10.60 8.89
C ALA A 88 -2.33 11.07 9.95
N ALA A 89 -1.78 12.28 9.78
CA ALA A 89 -0.67 12.79 10.58
C ALA A 89 -0.99 12.83 12.08
N LYS A 90 -2.26 13.02 12.44
CA LYS A 90 -2.73 12.98 13.84
C LYS A 90 -2.46 11.63 14.53
N TRP A 91 -2.52 10.52 13.79
CA TRP A 91 -2.29 9.18 14.33
C TRP A 91 -0.79 8.90 14.45
N TYR A 92 -0.03 9.23 13.41
CA TYR A 92 1.42 9.19 13.43
C TYR A 92 1.99 9.95 14.63
N ASN A 93 1.57 11.21 14.82
CA ASN A 93 2.02 12.05 15.95
C ASN A 93 1.64 11.50 17.33
N LYS A 94 0.63 10.61 17.42
CA LYS A 94 0.21 10.00 18.67
C LYS A 94 1.09 8.82 19.06
N ASN A 95 1.37 7.93 18.11
CA ASN A 95 2.31 6.82 18.25
C ASN A 95 2.67 6.29 16.85
N HIS A 96 3.93 5.95 16.62
CA HIS A 96 4.44 5.42 15.34
C HIS A 96 5.71 4.59 15.59
N PHE A 97 6.13 3.82 14.59
CA PHE A 97 7.46 3.19 14.62
C PHE A 97 8.56 4.25 14.53
N VAL A 98 9.55 4.19 15.41
CA VAL A 98 10.69 5.12 15.38
C VAL A 98 11.41 5.02 14.02
N GLY A 99 11.60 6.18 13.37
CA GLY A 99 12.26 6.27 12.08
C GLY A 99 11.36 6.02 10.86
N ALA A 100 10.06 5.77 11.05
CA ALA A 100 9.11 5.68 9.95
C ALA A 100 8.96 7.00 9.18
N ILE A 101 8.57 6.89 7.91
CA ILE A 101 8.17 8.01 7.06
C ILE A 101 6.65 8.07 7.07
N ASN A 102 6.07 9.24 7.37
CA ASN A 102 4.62 9.43 7.30
C ASN A 102 4.21 9.98 5.93
N ILE A 103 3.31 9.26 5.24
CA ILE A 103 2.65 9.70 4.00
C ILE A 103 1.14 9.66 4.27
N PRO A 104 0.52 10.73 4.79
CA PRO A 104 -0.86 10.69 5.25
C PRO A 104 -1.86 10.69 4.08
N ILE A 105 -2.07 9.54 3.44
CA ILE A 105 -2.81 9.44 2.15
C ILE A 105 -4.25 10.00 2.21
N GLU A 106 -4.93 9.93 3.36
CA GLU A 106 -6.28 10.50 3.54
C GLU A 106 -6.29 12.05 3.52
N GLU A 107 -5.11 12.68 3.64
CA GLU A 107 -4.90 14.13 3.64
C GLU A 107 -4.31 14.65 2.32
N LEU A 108 -3.95 13.74 1.41
CA LEU A 108 -3.29 14.03 0.14
C LEU A 108 -4.26 13.82 -1.03
N ASN A 109 -4.02 14.54 -2.13
CA ASN A 109 -4.57 14.12 -3.42
C ASN A 109 -3.64 13.10 -4.10
N SER A 110 -4.10 12.46 -5.17
CA SER A 110 -3.35 11.42 -5.87
C SER A 110 -2.00 11.89 -6.43
N GLU A 111 -1.89 13.14 -6.93
CA GLU A 111 -0.62 13.66 -7.45
C GLU A 111 0.39 13.88 -6.32
N GLU A 112 -0.08 14.33 -5.14
CA GLU A 112 0.77 14.50 -3.97
C GLU A 112 1.22 13.15 -3.39
N GLU A 113 0.30 12.19 -3.26
CA GLU A 113 0.61 10.82 -2.84
C GLU A 113 1.67 10.18 -3.73
N ASP A 114 1.45 10.21 -5.05
CA ASP A 114 2.39 9.67 -6.03
C ASP A 114 3.78 10.33 -5.92
N ALA A 115 3.84 11.64 -5.72
CA ALA A 115 5.09 12.36 -5.56
C ALA A 115 5.86 11.89 -4.30
N PHE A 116 5.17 11.69 -3.17
CA PHE A 116 5.81 11.14 -1.97
C PHE A 116 6.32 9.71 -2.20
N TYR A 117 5.58 8.88 -2.93
CA TYR A 117 6.05 7.53 -3.28
C TYR A 117 7.27 7.56 -4.18
N MET A 118 7.41 8.52 -5.09
CA MET A 118 8.59 8.66 -5.95
C MET A 118 9.87 9.05 -5.17
N ASP A 119 9.73 9.69 -4.01
CA ASP A 119 10.87 10.08 -3.16
C ASP A 119 11.40 8.92 -2.27
N ILE A 120 10.72 7.77 -2.24
CA ILE A 120 11.14 6.61 -1.45
C ILE A 120 12.38 5.95 -2.06
N PRO A 121 13.45 5.69 -1.28
CA PRO A 121 14.65 5.03 -1.80
C PRO A 121 14.38 3.65 -2.41
N THR A 122 14.96 3.40 -3.59
CA THR A 122 14.76 2.18 -4.39
C THR A 122 15.66 1.02 -3.98
N ASP A 123 16.73 1.26 -3.22
CA ASP A 123 17.76 0.29 -2.90
C ASP A 123 17.48 -0.51 -1.61
N ARG A 124 16.26 -0.39 -1.08
CA ARG A 124 15.89 -0.87 0.26
C ARG A 124 14.51 -1.52 0.26
N PRO A 125 14.28 -2.56 1.10
CA PRO A 125 12.96 -3.13 1.28
C PRO A 125 12.02 -2.11 1.92
N VAL A 126 10.73 -2.22 1.62
CA VAL A 126 9.68 -1.34 2.13
C VAL A 126 8.62 -2.14 2.89
N LEU A 127 8.30 -1.71 4.10
CA LEU A 127 7.15 -2.19 4.87
C LEU A 127 6.17 -1.03 5.07
N MET A 128 4.98 -1.17 4.51
CA MET A 128 3.92 -0.18 4.66
C MET A 128 2.97 -0.57 5.80
N HIS A 129 2.40 0.40 6.49
CA HIS A 129 1.33 0.15 7.44
C HIS A 129 0.38 1.34 7.53
N CYS A 130 -0.81 1.09 8.07
CA CYS A 130 -1.67 2.14 8.57
C CYS A 130 -1.94 1.87 10.05
N ARG A 131 -3.15 2.20 10.53
CA ARG A 131 -3.51 2.01 11.94
C ARG A 131 -4.10 0.64 12.26
N LEU A 132 -4.87 0.06 11.35
CA LEU A 132 -5.68 -1.16 11.56
C LEU A 132 -5.71 -2.09 10.34
N GLY A 133 -4.79 -1.93 9.38
CA GLY A 133 -4.79 -2.71 8.13
C GLY A 133 -5.85 -2.32 7.09
N MET A 134 -6.72 -1.35 7.36
CA MET A 134 -7.91 -1.08 6.52
C MET A 134 -7.61 -0.38 5.19
N ILE A 135 -6.67 0.56 5.17
CA ILE A 135 -6.39 1.40 3.98
C ILE A 135 -5.05 1.08 3.32
N VAL A 136 -4.15 0.41 4.05
CA VAL A 136 -2.83 0.08 3.54
C VAL A 136 -2.83 -0.90 2.34
N PRO A 137 -3.83 -1.79 2.13
CA PRO A 137 -3.83 -2.64 0.94
C PRO A 137 -3.92 -1.83 -0.36
N GLU A 138 -4.71 -0.75 -0.39
CA GLU A 138 -4.84 0.12 -1.57
C GLU A 138 -3.56 0.92 -1.80
N ALA A 139 -3.00 1.51 -0.74
CA ALA A 139 -1.72 2.21 -0.79
C ALA A 139 -0.57 1.29 -1.24
N TYR A 140 -0.58 0.04 -0.79
CA TYR A 140 0.38 -0.99 -1.19
C TYR A 140 0.31 -1.24 -2.69
N GLU A 141 -0.87 -1.52 -3.25
CA GLU A 141 -0.98 -1.74 -4.70
C GLU A 141 -0.57 -0.50 -5.50
N ARG A 142 -0.95 0.71 -5.04
CA ARG A 142 -0.50 1.95 -5.68
C ARG A 142 1.02 2.09 -5.69
N MET A 143 1.67 1.80 -4.56
CA MET A 143 3.13 1.83 -4.44
C MET A 143 3.77 0.84 -5.42
N ARG A 144 3.22 -0.37 -5.55
CA ARG A 144 3.74 -1.40 -6.47
C ARG A 144 3.63 -1.00 -7.93
N GLU A 145 2.53 -0.37 -8.32
CA GLU A 145 2.34 0.12 -9.68
C GLU A 145 3.35 1.21 -10.05
N LEU A 146 3.62 2.12 -9.12
CA LEU A 146 4.51 3.25 -9.33
C LEU A 146 5.98 2.88 -9.23
N ARG A 147 6.31 1.94 -8.35
CA ARG A 147 7.66 1.65 -7.91
C ARG A 147 8.02 0.17 -8.03
N PRO A 148 7.92 -0.42 -9.24
CA PRO A 148 8.37 -1.79 -9.48
C PRO A 148 9.89 -1.98 -9.31
N ASP A 149 10.62 -0.89 -9.11
CA ASP A 149 12.06 -0.81 -8.86
C ASP A 149 12.44 -0.97 -7.38
N ILE A 150 11.46 -1.10 -6.47
CA ILE A 150 11.72 -1.52 -5.09
C ILE A 150 12.03 -3.02 -5.08
N PRO A 151 13.09 -3.49 -4.41
CA PRO A 151 13.50 -4.89 -4.45
C PRO A 151 12.51 -5.80 -3.72
N GLU A 152 11.89 -5.31 -2.65
CA GLU A 152 10.97 -6.07 -1.81
C GLU A 152 9.97 -5.15 -1.12
N ILE A 153 8.71 -5.54 -1.10
CA ILE A 153 7.65 -4.76 -0.46
C ILE A 153 6.64 -5.66 0.24
N SER A 154 6.18 -5.20 1.40
CA SER A 154 5.15 -5.84 2.24
C SER A 154 4.28 -4.79 2.91
N TYR A 155 3.19 -5.23 3.54
CA TYR A 155 2.39 -4.37 4.42
C TYR A 155 1.86 -5.11 5.65
N ILE A 156 1.53 -4.35 6.71
CA ILE A 156 0.95 -4.90 7.94
C ILE A 156 -0.58 -5.00 7.81
N ASP A 157 -1.09 -6.23 7.81
CA ASP A 157 -2.52 -6.53 7.88
C ASP A 157 -2.97 -6.62 9.35
N GLY A 158 -3.20 -5.45 9.94
CA GLY A 158 -3.73 -5.33 11.29
C GLY A 158 -3.22 -4.11 12.03
N SER A 159 -3.34 -4.14 13.37
CA SER A 159 -2.81 -3.09 14.25
C SER A 159 -1.31 -3.30 14.44
N PRO A 160 -0.44 -2.36 14.03
CA PRO A 160 0.99 -2.52 14.21
C PRO A 160 1.41 -2.54 15.68
N LEU A 161 2.46 -3.30 15.99
CA LEU A 161 3.03 -3.43 17.34
C LEU A 161 4.10 -2.36 17.60
N PHE A 162 3.68 -1.09 17.64
CA PHE A 162 4.59 0.06 17.78
C PHE A 162 5.49 -0.04 19.02
N ASP A 163 4.89 -0.31 20.18
CA ASP A 163 5.61 -0.30 21.45
C ASP A 163 6.65 -1.44 21.51
N ASP A 164 6.29 -2.63 21.01
CA ASP A 164 7.20 -3.79 20.98
C ASP A 164 8.40 -3.57 20.05
N TYR A 165 8.18 -2.98 18.87
CA TYR A 165 9.26 -2.66 17.95
C TYR A 165 10.16 -1.55 18.51
N ASN A 166 9.57 -0.47 19.02
CA ASN A 166 10.32 0.67 19.56
C ASN A 166 11.12 0.28 20.81
N GLU A 167 10.57 -0.58 21.68
CA GLU A 167 11.29 -1.13 22.83
C GLU A 167 12.47 -2.01 22.37
N TRP A 168 12.25 -2.89 21.39
CA TRP A 168 13.33 -3.70 20.83
C TRP A 168 14.44 -2.83 20.22
N LEU A 169 14.10 -1.84 19.41
CA LEU A 169 15.04 -0.96 18.73
C LEU A 169 15.89 -0.17 19.73
N SER A 170 15.31 0.24 20.87
CA SER A 170 16.04 0.96 21.92
C SER A 170 17.15 0.16 22.61
N LYS A 171 17.18 -1.17 22.42
CA LYS A 171 18.14 -2.09 23.05
C LYS A 171 19.27 -2.53 22.10
N GLN A 172 19.25 -2.07 20.85
CA GLN A 172 20.21 -2.45 19.81
C GLN A 172 21.47 -1.58 19.82
#